data_AF-A0A2P4QQF2-F1
#
_entry.id   AF-A0A2P4QQF2-F1
#
_cell.length_a   1.000
_cell.length_b   1.000
_cell.length_c   1.000
_cell.angle_alpha   90.00
_cell.angle_beta   90.00
_cell.angle_gamma   90.00
#
_symmetry.space_group_name_H-M   'P 1'
#
loop_
_entity.id
_entity.type
_entity.pdbx_description
1 polymer ?
#
loop_
_entity_poly.entity_id
_entity_poly.type
_entity_poly.pdbx_seq_one_letter_code
_entity_poly.pdbx_strand_id
1 'polypeptide(L)'
;MERLPTLEQLEQVMNSAQVDNDDKSIINHQEIAKELEPLVKYIDFMRIDGQILVEIIEPLGIIPAKIILFVYRKKVRLTKSELNNTRGIPIPIYSKYVWDELERGSNVLIKENGKIVCLKSATDSWRNVRAKMILEGKGIFEWDFIMEKACVNAWVGVCAPENLSYEFFAGKQLTGWVLGTNGYCY
;
A
#
# COMPACT_ATOMS: atom_id res chain seq x y z
N MET A 1 -16.01 -14.35 -3.21
CA MET A 1 -14.92 -13.97 -2.29
C MET A 1 -15.46 -12.83 -1.45
N GLU A 2 -15.65 -13.05 -0.16
CA GLU A 2 -16.07 -11.97 0.75
C GLU A 2 -14.97 -10.90 0.77
N ARG A 3 -15.37 -9.64 0.61
CA ARG A 3 -14.43 -8.52 0.67
C ARG A 3 -14.08 -8.27 2.13
N LEU A 4 -12.79 -8.11 2.43
CA LEU A 4 -12.36 -7.64 3.73
C LEU A 4 -12.99 -6.25 4.00
N PRO A 5 -13.36 -5.96 5.26
CA PRO A 5 -13.93 -4.68 5.62
C PRO A 5 -12.94 -3.53 5.35
N THR A 6 -13.46 -2.41 4.87
CA THR A 6 -12.66 -1.20 4.63
C THR A 6 -12.26 -0.54 5.95
N LEU A 7 -11.21 0.29 5.93
CA LEU A 7 -10.80 1.07 7.11
C LEU A 7 -11.97 1.90 7.67
N GLU A 8 -12.76 2.53 6.81
CA GLU A 8 -13.96 3.28 7.20
C GLU A 8 -15.01 2.39 7.88
N GLN A 9 -15.18 1.15 7.44
CA GLN A 9 -16.08 0.19 8.08
C GLN A 9 -15.55 -0.23 9.46
N LEU A 10 -14.24 -0.42 9.61
CA LEU A 10 -13.62 -0.69 10.90
C LEU A 10 -13.74 0.50 11.85
N GLU A 11 -13.52 1.72 11.38
CA GLU A 11 -13.69 2.95 12.15
C GLU A 11 -15.15 3.15 12.58
N GLN A 12 -16.13 2.86 11.71
CA GLN A 12 -17.55 2.90 12.07
C GLN A 12 -17.92 1.85 13.13
N VAL A 13 -17.36 0.65 13.05
CA VAL A 13 -17.57 -0.39 14.07
C VAL A 13 -16.94 0.02 15.40
N MET A 14 -15.74 0.59 15.36
CA MET A 14 -15.03 1.10 16.54
C MET A 14 -15.78 2.25 17.22
N ASN A 15 -16.29 3.20 16.42
CA ASN A 15 -17.07 4.34 16.91
C ASN A 15 -18.48 3.95 17.41
N SER A 16 -19.09 2.92 16.83
CA SER A 16 -20.41 2.42 17.26
C SER A 16 -20.34 1.45 18.44
N ALA A 17 -19.17 0.84 18.70
CA ALA A 17 -18.91 -0.03 19.84
C ALA A 17 -18.77 0.72 21.18
N GLN A 18 -18.83 2.07 21.20
CA GLN A 18 -18.87 2.86 22.44
C GLN A 18 -20.17 2.70 23.26
N VAL A 19 -21.13 1.90 22.78
CA VAL A 19 -22.33 1.54 23.55
C VAL A 19 -22.21 0.06 23.96
N ASP A 20 -21.83 -0.15 25.21
CA ASP A 20 -21.86 -1.40 25.98
C ASP A 20 -21.24 -2.64 25.31
N ASN A 21 -20.01 -3.01 25.70
CA ASN A 21 -19.63 -4.42 25.94
C ASN A 21 -18.20 -4.53 26.50
N ASP A 22 -18.10 -4.80 27.79
CA ASP A 22 -16.89 -5.24 28.49
C ASP A 22 -16.39 -6.64 28.05
N ASP A 23 -17.02 -7.27 27.05
CA ASP A 23 -16.81 -8.69 26.69
C ASP A 23 -16.57 -8.97 25.20
N LYS A 24 -16.20 -7.97 24.38
CA LYS A 24 -15.79 -8.21 22.98
C LYS A 24 -14.30 -8.55 22.89
N SER A 25 -13.92 -9.71 23.42
CA SER A 25 -12.70 -10.37 22.94
C SER A 25 -12.82 -10.53 21.43
N ILE A 26 -11.77 -10.18 20.67
CA ILE A 26 -11.74 -10.42 19.23
C ILE A 26 -12.04 -11.92 19.03
N ILE A 27 -13.20 -12.22 18.44
CA ILE A 27 -13.58 -13.60 18.10
C ILE A 27 -12.45 -14.13 17.21
N ASN A 28 -11.88 -15.28 17.57
CA ASN A 28 -10.71 -15.90 16.94
C ASN A 28 -9.36 -15.16 17.14
N HIS A 29 -9.18 -14.37 18.20
CA HIS A 29 -7.91 -13.70 18.50
C HIS A 29 -6.69 -14.65 18.46
N GLN A 30 -6.84 -15.90 18.90
CA GLN A 30 -5.76 -16.89 18.85
C GLN A 30 -5.37 -17.33 17.44
N GLU A 31 -6.34 -17.42 16.52
CA GLU A 31 -6.05 -17.75 15.12
C GLU A 31 -5.37 -16.57 14.43
N ILE A 32 -5.90 -15.36 14.64
CA ILE A 32 -5.31 -14.11 14.12
C ILE A 32 -3.88 -13.94 14.65
N ALA A 33 -3.65 -14.21 15.94
CA ALA A 33 -2.34 -14.11 16.56
C ALA A 33 -1.31 -15.04 15.89
N LYS A 34 -1.70 -16.29 15.59
CA LYS A 34 -0.82 -17.27 14.92
C LYS A 34 -0.42 -16.82 13.51
N GLU A 35 -1.36 -16.26 12.76
CA GLU A 35 -1.09 -15.76 11.40
C GLU A 35 -0.21 -14.50 11.43
N LEU A 36 -0.39 -13.63 12.42
CA LEU A 36 0.37 -12.37 12.54
C LEU A 36 1.75 -12.53 13.18
N GLU A 37 1.95 -13.51 14.07
CA GLU A 37 3.21 -13.75 14.78
C GLU A 37 4.46 -13.77 13.85
N PRO A 38 4.48 -14.47 12.71
CA PRO A 38 5.64 -14.44 11.80
C PRO A 38 5.88 -13.06 11.14
N LEU A 39 4.85 -12.22 11.06
CA LEU A 39 4.87 -10.90 10.44
C LEU A 39 5.29 -9.79 11.41
N VAL A 40 5.12 -9.99 12.71
CA VAL A 40 5.39 -9.01 13.78
C VAL A 40 6.75 -8.30 13.61
N LYS A 41 7.79 -9.03 13.24
CA LYS A 41 9.16 -8.49 13.07
C LYS A 41 9.30 -7.46 11.94
N TYR A 42 8.34 -7.40 11.02
CA TYR A 42 8.34 -6.46 9.89
C TYR A 42 7.43 -5.23 10.13
N ILE A 43 6.62 -5.27 11.19
CA ILE A 43 5.66 -4.23 11.54
C ILE A 43 6.35 -3.16 12.38
N ASP A 44 6.21 -1.90 11.97
CA ASP A 44 6.67 -0.76 12.77
C ASP A 44 5.49 -0.22 13.61
N PHE A 45 5.36 -0.74 14.83
CA PHE A 45 4.28 -0.39 15.75
C PHE A 45 4.26 1.11 16.13
N MET A 46 5.37 1.84 15.95
CA MET A 46 5.41 3.28 16.19
C MET A 46 4.47 4.07 15.27
N ARG A 47 4.14 3.50 14.09
CA ARG A 47 3.33 4.12 13.04
C ARG A 47 1.85 3.75 13.11
N ILE A 48 1.49 2.73 13.89
CA ILE A 48 0.10 2.33 14.09
C ILE A 48 -0.59 3.37 14.96
N ASP A 49 -1.85 3.69 14.66
CA ASP A 49 -2.65 4.59 15.48
C ASP A 49 -2.74 4.10 16.95
N GLY A 50 -2.75 5.03 17.90
CA GLY A 50 -2.77 4.70 19.33
C GLY A 50 -4.01 3.90 19.74
N GLN A 51 -5.16 4.20 19.13
CA GLN A 51 -6.41 3.50 19.41
C GLN A 51 -6.36 2.06 18.88
N ILE A 52 -5.85 1.85 17.66
CA ILE A 52 -5.65 0.51 17.10
C ILE A 52 -4.67 -0.31 17.96
N LEU A 53 -3.62 0.31 18.50
CA LEU A 53 -2.70 -0.38 19.40
C LEU A 53 -3.40 -0.90 20.66
N VAL A 54 -4.23 -0.07 21.30
CA VAL A 54 -4.93 -0.39 22.55
C VAL A 54 -6.05 -1.41 22.33
N GLU A 55 -6.86 -1.21 21.29
CA GLU A 55 -8.09 -1.99 21.09
C GLU A 55 -7.86 -3.29 20.32
N ILE A 56 -6.80 -3.37 19.51
CA ILE A 56 -6.57 -4.52 18.62
C ILE A 56 -5.23 -5.19 18.91
N ILE A 57 -4.11 -4.46 18.83
CA ILE A 57 -2.78 -5.09 18.85
C ILE A 57 -2.39 -5.61 20.24
N GLU A 58 -2.59 -4.82 21.28
CA GLU A 58 -2.24 -5.20 22.66
C GLU A 58 -3.05 -6.42 23.15
N PRO A 59 -4.38 -6.50 22.93
CA PRO A 59 -5.17 -7.68 23.30
C PRO A 59 -4.76 -8.98 22.59
N LEU A 60 -4.16 -8.91 21.39
CA LEU A 60 -3.71 -10.10 20.66
C LEU A 60 -2.51 -10.79 21.32
N GLY A 61 -1.76 -10.10 22.20
CA GLY A 61 -0.61 -10.69 22.89
C GLY A 61 0.55 -11.11 21.98
N ILE A 62 0.53 -10.71 20.70
CA ILE A 62 1.54 -11.06 19.68
C ILE A 62 2.89 -10.34 19.88
N ILE A 63 2.92 -9.31 20.72
CA ILE A 63 4.15 -8.59 21.07
C ILE A 63 4.37 -8.50 22.58
N PRO A 64 5.63 -8.61 23.05
CA PRO A 64 5.94 -8.46 24.47
C PRO A 64 5.48 -7.10 25.01
N ALA A 65 4.93 -7.09 26.23
CA ALA A 65 4.46 -5.87 26.92
C ALA A 65 5.54 -4.77 27.01
N LYS A 66 6.83 -5.14 27.09
CA LYS A 66 7.95 -4.18 27.05
C LYS A 66 8.02 -3.37 25.74
N ILE A 67 7.64 -3.97 24.61
CA ILE A 67 7.63 -3.31 23.30
C ILE A 67 6.45 -2.34 23.24
N ILE A 68 5.25 -2.79 23.64
CA ILE A 68 4.05 -1.93 23.76
C ILE A 68 4.35 -0.69 24.62
N LEU A 69 4.89 -0.89 25.82
CA LEU A 69 5.22 0.20 26.73
C LEU A 69 6.25 1.17 26.14
N PHE A 70 7.25 0.65 25.42
CA PHE A 70 8.22 1.48 24.71
C PHE A 70 7.54 2.33 23.62
N VAL A 71 6.63 1.73 22.84
CA VAL A 71 5.86 2.41 21.79
C VAL A 71 5.02 3.54 22.38
N TYR A 72 4.25 3.27 23.44
CA TYR A 72 3.46 4.30 24.12
C TYR A 72 4.32 5.46 24.64
N ARG A 73 5.43 5.17 25.33
CA ARG A 73 6.35 6.21 25.82
C ARG A 73 6.92 7.06 24.69
N LYS A 74 7.27 6.43 23.57
CA LYS A 74 7.77 7.15 22.39
C LYS A 74 6.70 8.02 21.75
N LYS A 75 5.47 7.52 21.60
CA LYS A 75 4.33 8.30 21.07
C LYS A 75 3.96 9.49 21.96
N VAL A 76 4.06 9.37 23.28
CA VAL A 76 3.86 10.51 24.20
C VAL A 76 4.98 11.55 24.06
N ARG A 77 6.22 11.09 23.83
CA ARG A 77 7.40 11.97 23.71
C ARG A 77 7.48 12.69 22.38
N LEU A 78 7.06 12.05 21.29
CA LEU A 78 6.95 12.67 19.98
C LEU A 78 5.68 13.51 19.99
N THR A 79 5.78 14.83 19.89
CA THR A 79 4.61 15.69 19.62
C THR A 79 3.79 15.10 18.48
N LYS A 80 2.45 15.11 18.61
CA LYS A 80 1.38 14.42 17.85
C LYS A 80 1.51 14.23 16.31
N SER A 81 2.55 14.75 15.66
CA SER A 81 2.69 14.96 14.21
C SER A 81 3.88 14.23 13.54
N GLU A 82 4.82 13.59 14.25
CA GLU A 82 6.08 13.19 13.59
C GLU A 82 6.07 11.86 12.83
N LEU A 83 5.13 10.95 13.10
CA LEU A 83 5.04 9.66 12.39
C LEU A 83 3.67 9.51 11.77
N ASN A 84 3.59 9.74 10.45
CA ASN A 84 2.42 9.37 9.66
C ASN A 84 2.23 7.85 9.69
N ASN A 85 0.97 7.43 9.49
CA ASN A 85 0.57 6.04 9.31
C ASN A 85 1.23 5.38 8.08
N THR A 86 1.69 6.19 7.12
CA THR A 86 2.52 5.79 5.98
C THR A 86 4.00 6.01 6.27
N ARG A 87 4.89 5.10 5.81
CA ARG A 87 6.35 5.33 5.88
C ARG A 87 6.81 6.33 4.84
N GLY A 88 6.01 6.50 3.79
CA GLY A 88 6.29 7.40 2.69
C GLY A 88 5.99 8.87 2.98
N ILE A 89 6.61 9.74 2.20
CA ILE A 89 6.24 11.16 2.13
C ILE A 89 4.86 11.24 1.47
N PRO A 90 3.80 11.70 2.17
CA PRO A 90 2.50 11.90 1.54
C PRO A 90 2.64 12.97 0.45
N ILE A 91 2.26 12.62 -0.78
CA ILE A 91 2.41 13.53 -1.92
C ILE A 91 1.16 14.41 -1.94
N PRO A 92 1.29 15.72 -1.68
CA PRO A 92 0.16 16.55 -1.22
C PRO A 92 -0.84 16.93 -2.32
N ILE A 93 -0.80 16.30 -3.50
CA ILE A 93 -1.58 16.73 -4.66
C ILE A 93 -2.15 15.52 -5.41
N TYR A 94 -3.46 15.29 -5.23
CA TYR A 94 -4.22 14.26 -5.94
C TYR A 94 -4.12 14.34 -7.47
N SER A 95 -3.86 15.53 -8.04
CA SER A 95 -3.70 15.72 -9.49
C SER A 95 -2.37 15.20 -10.06
N LYS A 96 -1.48 14.64 -9.22
CA LYS A 96 -0.23 14.01 -9.67
C LYS A 96 -0.32 12.49 -9.83
N TYR A 97 -1.34 11.82 -9.28
CA TYR A 97 -1.53 10.37 -9.40
C TYR A 97 -2.27 9.99 -10.69
N VAL A 98 -1.77 10.50 -11.81
CA VAL A 98 -2.32 10.22 -13.13
C VAL A 98 -1.23 9.62 -14.02
N TRP A 99 -1.63 8.70 -14.89
CA TRP A 99 -0.83 8.22 -15.99
C TRP A 99 -0.52 9.37 -16.96
N ASP A 100 0.70 9.37 -17.48
CA ASP A 100 1.12 10.37 -18.45
C ASP A 100 0.69 9.92 -19.86
N GLU A 101 -0.14 10.74 -20.51
CA GLU A 101 -0.67 10.45 -21.84
C GLU A 101 0.38 10.46 -22.95
N LEU A 102 1.52 11.14 -22.70
CA LEU A 102 2.64 11.24 -23.62
C LEU A 102 3.64 10.10 -23.42
N GLU A 103 3.72 9.53 -22.22
CA GLU A 103 4.74 8.56 -21.80
C GLU A 103 4.13 7.16 -21.66
N ARG A 104 3.64 6.65 -22.79
CA ARG A 104 2.94 5.36 -22.88
C ARG A 104 3.24 4.63 -24.17
N GLY A 105 3.05 3.32 -24.13
CA GLY A 105 3.18 2.47 -25.30
C GLY A 105 2.05 2.72 -26.31
N SER A 106 2.32 2.32 -27.54
CA SER A 106 1.30 2.14 -28.57
C SER A 106 0.19 1.23 -28.02
N ASN A 107 -1.04 1.47 -28.47
CA ASN A 107 -2.20 0.68 -28.06
C ASN A 107 -2.62 0.77 -26.57
N VAL A 108 -1.88 1.50 -25.72
CA VAL A 108 -2.30 1.82 -24.35
C VAL A 108 -3.38 2.91 -24.39
N LEU A 109 -4.46 2.70 -23.65
CA LEU A 109 -5.56 3.63 -23.47
C LEU A 109 -5.64 4.06 -22.00
N ILE A 110 -5.62 5.37 -21.80
CA ILE A 110 -5.79 6.00 -20.50
C ILE A 110 -7.21 6.58 -20.44
N LYS A 111 -7.92 6.34 -19.35
CA LYS A 111 -9.31 6.76 -19.12
C LYS A 111 -9.45 7.41 -17.75
N GLU A 112 -10.63 7.96 -17.50
CA GLU A 112 -11.01 8.56 -16.22
C GLU A 112 -10.00 9.60 -15.74
N ASN A 113 -9.75 10.59 -16.58
CA ASN A 113 -8.83 11.71 -16.30
C ASN A 113 -7.43 11.23 -15.87
N GLY A 114 -6.91 10.20 -16.52
CA GLY A 114 -5.56 9.72 -16.25
C GLY A 114 -5.45 8.61 -15.21
N LYS A 115 -6.54 8.15 -14.59
CA LYS A 115 -6.46 7.21 -13.45
C LYS A 115 -6.44 5.74 -13.86
N ILE A 116 -7.17 5.39 -14.91
CA ILE A 116 -7.29 4.00 -15.36
C ILE A 116 -6.46 3.80 -16.62
N VAL A 117 -5.71 2.70 -16.67
CA VAL A 117 -4.98 2.27 -17.87
C VAL A 117 -5.43 0.88 -18.30
N CYS A 118 -5.63 0.69 -19.60
CA CYS A 118 -5.88 -0.60 -20.22
C CYS A 118 -5.30 -0.66 -21.64
N LEU A 119 -5.16 -1.85 -22.20
CA LEU A 119 -4.87 -2.02 -23.62
C LEU A 119 -6.16 -1.83 -24.45
N LYS A 120 -6.07 -1.19 -25.63
CA LYS A 120 -7.20 -1.06 -26.57
C LYS A 120 -7.55 -2.39 -27.22
N SER A 121 -6.55 -3.21 -27.50
CA SER A 121 -6.67 -4.57 -28.04
C SER A 121 -5.49 -5.41 -27.58
N ALA A 122 -5.58 -6.73 -27.76
CA ALA A 122 -4.46 -7.63 -27.48
C ALA A 122 -3.22 -7.25 -28.32
N THR A 123 -2.04 -7.39 -27.71
CA THR A 123 -0.75 -7.11 -28.34
C THR A 123 0.17 -8.33 -28.17
N ASP A 124 1.04 -8.56 -29.16
CA ASP A 124 2.01 -9.67 -29.11
C ASP A 124 3.20 -9.40 -28.16
N SER A 125 3.27 -8.18 -27.61
CA SER A 125 4.30 -7.74 -26.68
C SER A 125 3.72 -6.85 -25.59
N TRP A 126 4.44 -6.72 -24.48
CA TRP A 126 4.08 -5.87 -23.35
C TRP A 126 4.13 -4.38 -23.71
N ARG A 127 3.31 -3.57 -23.05
CA ARG A 127 3.34 -2.11 -23.16
C ARG A 127 3.52 -1.51 -21.78
N ASN A 128 4.35 -0.48 -21.71
CA ASN A 128 4.52 0.27 -20.48
C ASN A 128 3.72 1.57 -20.53
N VAL A 129 3.40 2.08 -19.36
CA VAL A 129 2.93 3.44 -19.14
C VAL A 129 3.64 3.96 -17.90
N ARG A 130 3.99 5.25 -17.89
CA ARG A 130 4.56 5.90 -16.71
C ARG A 130 3.52 6.84 -16.10
N ALA A 131 3.53 6.95 -14.78
CA ALA A 131 2.81 8.03 -14.12
C ALA A 131 3.47 9.38 -14.44
N LYS A 132 2.68 10.46 -14.45
CA LYS A 132 3.21 11.83 -14.60
C LYS A 132 4.05 12.27 -13.38
N MET A 133 3.89 11.56 -12.26
CA MET A 133 4.62 11.77 -11.04
C MET A 133 6.09 11.37 -11.18
N ILE A 134 6.98 12.26 -10.78
CA ILE A 134 8.42 11.99 -10.68
C ILE A 134 8.77 11.82 -9.20
N LEU A 135 9.52 10.77 -8.89
CA LEU A 135 10.04 10.48 -7.56
C LEU A 135 11.42 11.16 -7.42
N GLU A 136 11.46 12.39 -6.90
CA GLU A 136 12.69 13.17 -6.75
C GLU A 136 13.04 13.48 -5.30
N GLY A 137 14.34 13.56 -5.01
CA GLY A 137 14.87 13.87 -3.69
C GLY A 137 15.20 12.63 -2.86
N LYS A 138 15.52 12.85 -1.58
CA LYS A 138 15.80 11.79 -0.61
C LYS A 138 14.57 11.52 0.23
N GLY A 139 14.18 10.26 0.35
CA GLY A 139 13.05 9.86 1.17
C GLY A 139 12.51 8.49 0.79
N ILE A 140 11.46 8.08 1.50
CA ILE A 140 10.66 6.91 1.16
C ILE A 140 9.41 7.43 0.44
N PHE A 141 9.08 6.83 -0.69
CA PHE A 141 7.85 7.10 -1.44
C PHE A 141 6.99 5.85 -1.37
N GLU A 142 5.70 6.04 -1.10
CA GLU A 142 4.72 4.96 -1.04
C GLU A 142 3.56 5.29 -1.97
N TRP A 143 3.06 4.29 -2.67
CA TRP A 143 1.91 4.39 -3.57
C TRP A 143 1.18 3.05 -3.60
N ASP A 144 -0.12 3.12 -3.83
CA ASP A 144 -0.97 1.95 -4.04
C ASP A 144 -1.33 1.82 -5.51
N PHE A 145 -1.50 0.59 -5.97
CA PHE A 145 -1.99 0.28 -7.30
C PHE A 145 -3.13 -0.73 -7.20
N ILE A 146 -4.20 -0.48 -7.95
CA ILE A 146 -5.39 -1.32 -7.96
C ILE A 146 -5.51 -1.99 -9.32
N MET A 147 -5.52 -3.33 -9.32
CA MET A 147 -5.92 -4.11 -10.48
C MET A 147 -7.43 -4.30 -10.50
N GLU A 148 -8.14 -3.48 -11.26
CA GLU A 148 -9.61 -3.56 -11.36
C GLU A 148 -10.10 -4.86 -12.01
N LYS A 149 -9.31 -5.39 -12.95
CA LYS A 149 -9.58 -6.65 -13.65
C LYS A 149 -8.36 -7.53 -13.57
N ALA A 150 -8.58 -8.81 -13.27
CA ALA A 150 -7.51 -9.79 -13.20
C ALA A 150 -6.74 -9.83 -14.53
N CYS A 151 -5.42 -9.64 -14.46
CA CYS A 151 -4.52 -9.75 -15.58
C CYS A 151 -3.43 -10.74 -15.20
N VAL A 152 -3.24 -11.79 -16.00
CA VAL A 152 -2.25 -12.84 -15.70
C VAL A 152 -0.82 -12.30 -15.83
N ASN A 153 -0.63 -11.32 -16.72
CA ASN A 153 0.67 -10.78 -17.09
C ASN A 153 0.66 -9.26 -16.87
N ALA A 154 0.66 -8.84 -15.61
CA ALA A 154 0.81 -7.44 -15.23
C ALA A 154 2.02 -7.26 -14.32
N TRP A 155 2.65 -6.09 -14.46
CA TRP A 155 3.82 -5.71 -13.69
C TRP A 155 3.66 -4.27 -13.21
N VAL A 156 4.10 -4.02 -11.98
CA VAL A 156 4.08 -2.69 -11.36
C VAL A 156 5.46 -2.41 -10.76
N GLY A 157 5.93 -1.17 -10.84
CA GLY A 157 7.23 -0.83 -10.31
C GLY A 157 7.65 0.59 -10.63
N VAL A 158 8.97 0.79 -10.68
CA VAL A 158 9.60 2.09 -10.91
C VAL A 158 10.46 2.04 -12.16
N CYS A 159 10.69 3.21 -12.77
CA CYS A 159 11.56 3.35 -13.93
C CYS A 159 12.39 4.62 -13.84
N ALA A 160 13.49 4.64 -14.60
CA ALA A 160 14.26 5.85 -14.84
C ALA A 160 13.43 6.86 -15.66
N PRO A 161 13.69 8.17 -15.50
CA PRO A 161 12.95 9.20 -16.22
C PRO A 161 13.24 9.21 -17.73
N GLU A 162 14.36 8.63 -18.16
CA GLU A 162 14.82 8.65 -19.55
C GLU A 162 15.12 7.23 -20.03
N ASN A 163 15.07 7.04 -21.36
CA ASN A 163 15.49 5.81 -22.04
C ASN A 163 14.69 4.55 -21.67
N LEU A 164 13.48 4.70 -21.13
CA LEU A 164 12.51 3.61 -21.07
C LEU A 164 11.82 3.49 -22.43
N SER A 165 11.93 2.33 -23.06
CA SER A 165 11.06 2.01 -24.19
C SER A 165 9.69 1.59 -23.68
N TYR A 166 8.65 2.25 -24.19
CA TYR A 166 7.27 1.92 -23.86
C TYR A 166 6.69 0.75 -24.67
N GLU A 167 7.44 0.26 -25.67
CA GLU A 167 7.04 -0.84 -26.55
C GLU A 167 7.60 -2.21 -26.10
N PHE A 168 8.58 -2.23 -25.19
CA PHE A 168 9.24 -3.44 -24.71
C PHE A 168 9.03 -3.64 -23.22
N PHE A 169 9.07 -4.88 -22.73
CA PHE A 169 8.87 -5.17 -21.31
C PHE A 169 9.87 -4.43 -20.40
N ALA A 170 9.37 -3.67 -19.42
CA ALA A 170 10.21 -2.87 -18.50
C ALA A 170 11.24 -3.71 -17.74
N GLY A 171 10.88 -4.90 -17.26
CA GLY A 171 11.79 -5.78 -16.49
C GLY A 171 12.92 -6.42 -17.30
N LYS A 172 13.03 -6.14 -18.61
CA LYS A 172 14.20 -6.51 -19.43
C LYS A 172 15.06 -5.32 -19.80
N GLN A 173 14.70 -4.12 -19.34
CA GLN A 173 15.40 -2.88 -19.62
C GLN A 173 16.16 -2.45 -18.37
N LEU A 174 17.37 -1.91 -18.54
CA LEU A 174 18.17 -1.38 -17.42
C LEU A 174 17.50 -0.19 -16.71
N THR A 175 16.43 0.34 -17.30
CA THR A 175 15.68 1.52 -16.87
C THR A 175 14.38 1.16 -16.15
N GLY A 176 14.06 -0.13 -15.94
CA GLY A 176 12.84 -0.56 -15.28
C GLY A 176 13.10 -1.61 -14.21
N TRP A 177 12.42 -1.48 -13.07
CA TRP A 177 12.43 -2.46 -11.98
C TRP A 177 10.99 -2.74 -11.58
N VAL A 178 10.53 -3.97 -11.76
CA VAL A 178 9.10 -4.30 -11.67
C VAL A 178 8.82 -5.61 -10.94
N LEU A 179 7.69 -5.65 -10.24
CA LEU A 179 7.12 -6.82 -9.60
C LEU A 179 5.96 -7.35 -10.44
N GLY A 180 6.04 -8.62 -10.82
CA GLY A 180 4.97 -9.31 -11.55
C GLY A 180 3.87 -9.84 -10.65
N THR A 181 2.68 -10.06 -11.23
CA THR A 181 1.56 -10.78 -10.60
C THR A 181 1.89 -12.20 -10.13
N ASN A 182 2.97 -12.78 -10.68
CA ASN A 182 3.53 -14.06 -10.28
C ASN A 182 4.47 -13.98 -9.06
N GLY A 183 4.68 -12.79 -8.49
CA GLY A 183 5.54 -12.56 -7.32
C GLY A 183 7.03 -12.44 -7.62
N TYR A 184 7.44 -12.47 -8.89
CA TYR A 184 8.85 -12.32 -9.27
C TYR A 184 9.20 -10.85 -9.54
N CYS A 185 10.39 -10.46 -9.09
CA CYS A 185 11.01 -9.18 -9.42
C CYS A 185 11.87 -9.29 -10.68
N TYR A 186 11.88 -8.24 -11.49
CA TYR A 186 12.65 -8.11 -12.72
C TYR A 186 13.36 -6.77 -12.74
#